data_AF-A0A0A1TD97-F1
#
_entry.id   AF-A0A0A1TD97-F1
#
_cell.length_a   1.000
_cell.length_b   1.000
_cell.length_c   1.000
_cell.angle_alpha   90.00
_cell.angle_beta   90.00
_cell.angle_gamma   90.00
#
_symmetry.space_group_name_H-M   'P 1'
#
loop_
_entity.id
_entity.type
_entity.pdbx_description
1 polymer ?
#
loop_
_entity_poly.entity_id
_entity_poly.type
_entity_poly.pdbx_seq_one_letter_code
_entity_poly.pdbx_strand_id
1 'polypeptide(L)'
;MSPSRLVDASWAEIQTIYESGDKTKLQQLNASRRKAGEEIISALIDSIDSDALCKRAETLRHGMKCTVNLPSANADIVGGRNYHGSILFDDGKVWLSRFRLPNHNSPLVEERNFDRRSEFATYRFLVEAAVPVPHVYDYADDEDPSNAVGVGYILVEMLPGKPLAWHEADQA
;
A
#
# COMPACT_ATOMS: atom_id res chain seq x y z
N MET A 1 -9.28 -27.13 -23.64
CA MET A 1 -8.37 -26.96 -22.49
C MET A 1 -8.65 -25.58 -21.91
N SER A 2 -9.26 -25.51 -20.74
CA SER A 2 -9.79 -24.28 -20.15
C SER A 2 -8.94 -23.90 -18.93
N PRO A 3 -8.40 -22.68 -18.84
CA PRO A 3 -7.58 -22.26 -17.70
C PRO A 3 -8.44 -21.75 -16.53
N SER A 4 -7.94 -22.03 -15.33
CA SER A 4 -8.27 -21.47 -14.01
C SER A 4 -9.71 -21.59 -13.49
N ARG A 5 -9.98 -22.68 -12.77
CA ARG A 5 -11.18 -22.92 -11.96
C ARG A 5 -11.01 -22.55 -10.46
N LEU A 6 -9.89 -21.92 -10.10
CA LEU A 6 -9.51 -21.66 -8.69
C LEU A 6 -9.68 -20.19 -8.24
N VAL A 7 -10.13 -19.30 -9.13
CA VAL A 7 -10.46 -17.91 -8.75
C VAL A 7 -11.80 -17.85 -8.00
N ASP A 8 -12.64 -18.89 -8.13
CA ASP A 8 -13.99 -19.00 -7.55
C ASP A 8 -14.10 -20.05 -6.44
N ALA A 9 -12.99 -20.44 -5.79
CA ALA A 9 -13.05 -21.46 -4.74
C ALA A 9 -13.87 -20.95 -3.55
N SER A 10 -14.93 -21.67 -3.20
CA SER A 10 -15.76 -21.39 -2.04
C SER A 10 -14.95 -21.52 -0.74
N TRP A 11 -15.40 -20.84 0.32
CA TRP A 11 -14.78 -20.96 1.65
C TRP A 11 -14.64 -22.42 2.12
N ALA A 12 -15.62 -23.27 1.77
CA ALA A 12 -15.59 -24.70 2.09
C ALA A 12 -14.45 -25.45 1.37
N GLU A 13 -14.19 -25.11 0.10
CA GLU A 13 -13.09 -25.71 -0.67
C GLU A 13 -11.73 -25.23 -0.16
N ILE A 14 -11.60 -23.94 0.17
CA ILE A 14 -10.38 -23.38 0.76
C ILE A 14 -10.07 -24.07 2.10
N GLN A 15 -11.08 -24.22 2.96
CA GLN A 15 -10.93 -24.89 4.26
C GLN A 15 -10.48 -26.34 4.09
N THR A 16 -11.10 -27.07 3.15
CA THR A 16 -10.72 -28.45 2.82
C THR A 16 -9.26 -28.55 2.36
N ILE A 17 -8.79 -27.59 1.55
CA ILE A 17 -7.38 -27.55 1.10
C ILE A 17 -6.43 -27.37 2.30
N TYR A 18 -6.73 -26.45 3.21
CA TYR A 18 -5.92 -26.23 4.41
C TYR A 18 -5.89 -27.44 5.34
N GLU A 19 -7.06 -28.04 5.62
CA GLU A 19 -7.18 -29.23 6.48
C GLU A 19 -6.47 -30.44 5.89
N SER A 20 -6.49 -30.59 4.56
CA SER A 20 -5.82 -31.71 3.89
C SER A 20 -4.28 -31.65 3.94
N GLY A 21 -3.71 -30.45 4.12
CA GLY A 21 -2.25 -30.25 4.08
C GLY A 21 -1.59 -30.57 2.73
N ASP A 22 -2.39 -30.76 1.66
CA ASP A 22 -1.88 -31.11 0.33
C ASP A 22 -1.04 -29.96 -0.24
N LYS A 23 0.28 -30.18 -0.27
CA LYS A 23 1.27 -29.19 -0.73
C LYS A 23 0.98 -28.69 -2.14
N THR A 24 0.51 -29.57 -3.04
CA THR A 24 0.24 -29.21 -4.44
C THR A 24 -0.97 -28.29 -4.51
N LYS A 25 -2.05 -28.63 -3.80
CA LYS A 25 -3.25 -27.78 -3.74
C LYS A 25 -2.97 -26.44 -3.06
N LEU A 26 -2.16 -26.43 -2.00
CA LEU A 26 -1.73 -25.19 -1.33
C LEU A 26 -0.89 -24.30 -2.27
N GLN A 27 0.05 -24.88 -3.01
CA GLN A 27 0.85 -24.14 -4.00
C GLN A 27 -0.03 -23.55 -5.11
N GLN A 28 -0.98 -24.32 -5.64
CA GLN A 28 -1.92 -23.85 -6.66
C GLN A 28 -2.80 -22.72 -6.12
N LEU A 29 -3.38 -22.86 -4.92
CA LEU A 29 -4.17 -21.82 -4.27
C LEU A 29 -3.35 -20.54 -4.06
N ASN A 30 -2.11 -20.64 -3.58
CA ASN A 30 -1.24 -19.50 -3.39
C ASN A 30 -0.85 -18.82 -4.71
N ALA A 31 -0.60 -19.60 -5.77
CA ALA A 31 -0.33 -19.05 -7.09
C ALA A 31 -1.55 -18.29 -7.66
N SER A 32 -2.75 -18.85 -7.52
CA SER A 32 -4.00 -18.17 -7.92
C SER A 32 -4.23 -16.88 -7.14
N ARG A 33 -4.02 -16.89 -5.81
CA ARG A 33 -4.13 -15.69 -4.96
C ARG A 33 -3.11 -14.62 -5.32
N ARG A 34 -1.86 -15.02 -5.58
CA ARG A 34 -0.79 -14.10 -6.00
C ARG A 34 -1.18 -13.43 -7.32
N LYS A 35 -1.60 -14.20 -8.32
CA LYS A 35 -2.02 -13.67 -9.61
C LYS A 35 -3.17 -12.67 -9.48
N ALA A 36 -4.21 -13.00 -8.70
CA ALA A 36 -5.33 -12.09 -8.45
C ALA A 36 -4.86 -10.81 -7.71
N GLY A 37 -3.97 -10.94 -6.73
CA GLY A 37 -3.36 -9.79 -6.05
C GLY A 37 -2.55 -8.91 -7.01
N GLU A 38 -1.80 -9.52 -7.93
CA GLU A 38 -1.02 -8.81 -8.94
C GLU A 38 -1.91 -8.01 -9.90
N GLU A 39 -3.02 -8.59 -10.34
CA GLU A 39 -4.02 -7.91 -11.18
C GLU A 39 -4.65 -6.71 -10.45
N ILE A 40 -5.01 -6.87 -9.17
CA ILE A 40 -5.57 -5.78 -8.34
C ILE A 40 -4.57 -4.64 -8.16
N ILE A 41 -3.32 -4.96 -7.83
CA ILE A 41 -2.28 -3.94 -7.64
C ILE A 41 -1.96 -3.24 -8.96
N SER A 42 -1.90 -3.99 -10.07
CA SER A 42 -1.63 -3.38 -11.39
C SER A 42 -2.73 -2.40 -11.77
N ALA A 43 -4.01 -2.76 -11.56
CA ALA A 43 -5.13 -1.85 -11.80
C ALA A 43 -5.08 -0.60 -10.92
N LEU A 44 -4.64 -0.73 -9.66
CA LEU A 44 -4.41 0.42 -8.79
C LEU A 44 -3.27 1.31 -9.31
N ILE A 45 -2.14 0.72 -9.70
CA ILE A 45 -1.00 1.46 -10.26
C ILE A 45 -1.43 2.25 -11.51
N ASP A 46 -2.20 1.64 -12.40
CA ASP A 46 -2.70 2.27 -13.63
C ASP A 46 -3.65 3.45 -13.35
N SER A 47 -4.28 3.49 -12.17
CA SER A 47 -5.17 4.59 -11.75
C SER A 47 -4.45 5.76 -11.09
N ILE A 48 -3.16 5.62 -10.75
CA ILE A 48 -2.36 6.67 -10.10
C ILE A 48 -1.72 7.57 -11.16
N ASP A 49 -2.05 8.87 -11.12
CA ASP A 49 -1.28 9.88 -11.87
C ASP A 49 0.01 10.20 -11.11
N SER A 50 1.11 9.56 -11.52
CA SER A 50 2.43 9.71 -10.90
C SER A 50 3.04 11.10 -11.12
N ASP A 51 2.72 11.77 -12.23
CA ASP A 51 3.18 13.12 -12.53
C ASP A 51 2.47 14.14 -11.63
N ALA A 52 1.16 13.97 -11.41
CA ALA A 52 0.40 14.78 -10.47
C ALA A 52 0.90 14.58 -9.03
N LEU A 53 1.19 13.34 -8.64
CA LEU A 53 1.77 13.02 -7.34
C LEU A 53 3.14 13.68 -7.15
N CYS A 54 3.99 13.61 -8.18
CA CYS A 54 5.29 14.27 -8.20
C CYS A 54 5.13 15.78 -8.02
N LYS A 55 4.34 16.46 -8.87
CA LYS A 55 4.09 17.91 -8.78
C LYS A 55 3.55 18.32 -7.41
N ARG A 56 2.68 17.50 -6.81
CA ARG A 56 2.16 17.76 -5.46
C ARG A 56 3.27 17.70 -4.41
N ALA A 57 4.10 16.66 -4.45
CA ALA A 57 5.24 16.50 -3.55
C ALA A 57 6.27 17.64 -3.72
N GLU A 58 6.58 18.04 -4.96
CA GLU A 58 7.45 19.20 -5.24
C GLU A 58 6.87 20.48 -4.61
N THR A 59 5.56 20.71 -4.77
CA THR A 59 4.88 21.89 -4.22
C THR A 59 4.97 21.92 -2.69
N LEU A 60 4.73 20.79 -2.03
CA LEU A 60 4.85 20.64 -0.57
C LEU A 60 6.27 20.89 -0.06
N ARG A 61 7.28 20.73 -0.92
CA ARG A 61 8.70 21.00 -0.63
C ARG A 61 9.25 22.22 -1.36
N HIS A 62 8.41 23.24 -1.58
CA HIS A 62 8.82 24.54 -2.13
C HIS A 62 9.54 24.46 -3.48
N GLY A 63 9.09 23.54 -4.35
CA GLY A 63 9.63 23.35 -5.70
C GLY A 63 10.83 22.41 -5.79
N MET A 64 11.21 21.73 -4.69
CA MET A 64 12.26 20.71 -4.71
C MET A 64 11.86 19.54 -5.61
N LYS A 65 12.70 19.25 -6.61
CA LYS A 65 12.47 18.17 -7.56
C LYS A 65 12.50 16.80 -6.90
N CYS A 66 11.69 15.90 -7.45
CA CYS A 66 11.61 14.52 -7.00
C CYS A 66 11.26 13.56 -8.12
N THR A 67 11.47 12.28 -7.85
CA THR A 67 11.04 11.17 -8.71
C THR A 67 10.11 10.25 -7.94
N VAL A 68 8.98 9.90 -8.56
CA VAL A 68 8.04 8.91 -8.03
C VAL A 68 8.41 7.54 -8.59
N ASN A 69 8.52 6.55 -7.70
CA ASN A 69 8.69 5.14 -8.05
C ASN A 69 7.50 4.35 -7.51
N LEU A 70 6.78 3.70 -8.41
CA LEU A 70 5.67 2.80 -8.12
C LEU A 70 6.14 1.37 -8.48
N PRO A 71 6.57 0.57 -7.50
CA PRO A 71 7.02 -0.80 -7.73
C PRO A 71 5.94 -1.66 -8.38
N SER A 72 6.32 -2.57 -9.27
CA SER A 72 5.39 -3.53 -9.87
C SER A 72 4.74 -4.43 -8.81
N ALA A 73 3.60 -5.02 -9.16
CA ALA A 73 2.79 -5.80 -8.24
C ALA A 73 3.45 -7.06 -7.64
N ASN A 74 4.55 -7.52 -8.24
CA ASN A 74 5.37 -8.63 -7.78
C ASN A 74 6.45 -8.22 -6.77
N ALA A 75 6.56 -6.94 -6.42
CA ALA A 75 7.53 -6.44 -5.45
C ALA A 75 7.01 -6.65 -4.01
N ASP A 76 7.91 -6.95 -3.08
CA ASP A 76 7.62 -7.15 -1.65
C ASP A 76 7.15 -5.86 -0.91
N ILE A 77 6.84 -4.79 -1.64
CA ILE A 77 6.54 -3.45 -1.11
C ILE A 77 5.03 -3.26 -0.99
N VAL A 78 4.35 -4.29 -0.48
CA VAL A 78 2.91 -4.29 -0.23
C VAL A 78 2.71 -4.42 1.27
N GLY A 79 2.18 -3.38 1.91
CA GLY A 79 1.67 -3.47 3.27
C GLY A 79 0.36 -4.25 3.27
N GLY A 80 -0.01 -4.89 4.39
CA GLY A 80 -1.15 -5.81 4.43
C GLY A 80 -2.49 -5.29 3.86
N ARG A 81 -2.72 -3.97 3.88
CA ARG A 81 -3.90 -3.34 3.26
C ARG A 81 -3.58 -2.19 2.29
N ASN A 82 -2.31 -1.87 2.09
CA ASN A 82 -1.91 -0.69 1.32
C ASN A 82 -0.78 -1.07 0.35
N TYR A 83 -0.85 -0.51 -0.84
CA TYR A 83 0.25 -0.46 -1.78
C TYR A 83 1.13 0.75 -1.46
N HIS A 84 2.45 0.58 -1.52
CA HIS A 84 3.39 1.65 -1.21
C HIS A 84 4.27 1.99 -2.42
N GLY A 85 4.25 3.26 -2.81
CA GLY A 85 5.25 3.87 -3.67
C GLY A 85 6.27 4.66 -2.84
N SER A 86 7.32 5.11 -3.51
CA SER A 86 8.33 6.00 -2.91
C SER A 86 8.52 7.27 -3.74
N ILE A 87 8.74 8.39 -3.07
CA ILE A 87 9.07 9.68 -3.68
C ILE A 87 10.46 10.07 -3.20
N LEU A 88 11.45 10.03 -4.10
CA LEU A 88 12.84 10.40 -3.83
C LEU A 88 13.08 11.83 -4.27
N PHE A 89 13.43 12.70 -3.34
CA PHE A 89 13.80 14.09 -3.61
C PHE A 89 15.29 14.23 -3.95
N ASP A 90 15.64 15.29 -4.67
CA ASP A 90 17.03 15.58 -5.06
C ASP A 90 17.98 15.78 -3.87
N ASP A 91 17.46 16.12 -2.69
CA ASP A 91 18.22 16.23 -1.45
C ASP A 91 18.44 14.88 -0.74
N GLY A 92 17.99 13.78 -1.35
CA GLY A 92 18.12 12.42 -0.82
C GLY A 92 17.03 12.03 0.18
N LYS A 93 16.09 12.92 0.54
CA LYS A 93 14.97 12.55 1.40
C LYS A 93 14.00 11.64 0.63
N VAL A 94 13.40 10.68 1.33
CA VAL A 94 12.41 9.78 0.76
C VAL A 94 11.10 9.86 1.53
N TRP A 95 10.00 9.99 0.80
CA TRP A 95 8.65 9.81 1.33
C TRP A 95 8.06 8.51 0.80
N LEU A 96 7.19 7.88 1.57
CA LEU A 96 6.33 6.80 1.10
C LEU A 96 4.98 7.40 0.71
N SER A 97 4.50 7.04 -0.47
CA SER A 97 3.11 7.25 -0.87
C SER A 97 2.33 5.99 -0.58
N ARG A 98 1.28 6.09 0.24
CA ARG A 98 0.48 4.95 0.68
C ARG A 98 -0.90 5.01 0.06
N PHE A 99 -1.23 4.01 -0.74
CA PHE A 99 -2.50 3.86 -1.44
C PHE A 99 -3.26 2.66 -0.89
N ARG A 100 -4.56 2.80 -0.67
CA ARG A 100 -5.37 1.69 -0.17
C ARG A 100 -5.53 0.63 -1.26
N LEU A 101 -5.27 -0.64 -0.95
CA LEU A 101 -5.59 -1.72 -1.87
C LEU A 101 -7.11 -1.86 -1.99
N PRO A 102 -7.65 -1.96 -3.21
CA PRO A 102 -9.04 -2.37 -3.40
C PRO A 102 -9.18 -3.80 -2.87
N ASN A 103 -10.02 -3.99 -1.87
CA ASN A 103 -10.33 -5.33 -1.35
C ASN A 103 -11.83 -5.64 -1.53
N HIS A 104 -12.16 -6.93 -1.60
CA HIS A 104 -13.52 -7.41 -1.86
C HIS A 104 -14.53 -7.04 -0.75
N ASN A 105 -14.05 -6.61 0.43
CA ASN A 105 -14.87 -6.14 1.55
C ASN A 105 -14.56 -4.67 1.86
N SER A 106 -14.21 -3.88 0.84
CA SER A 106 -13.75 -2.52 1.10
C SER A 106 -14.90 -1.74 1.71
N PRO A 107 -14.66 -1.03 2.83
CA PRO A 107 -15.66 -0.15 3.39
C PRO A 107 -16.06 0.91 2.35
N LEU A 108 -17.22 1.52 2.56
CA LEU A 108 -17.75 2.56 1.66
C LEU A 108 -16.72 3.68 1.48
N VAL A 109 -16.82 4.44 0.38
CA VAL A 109 -15.84 5.51 0.05
C VAL A 109 -15.68 6.48 1.22
N GLU A 110 -16.79 6.83 1.86
CA GLU A 110 -16.86 7.72 3.01
C GLU A 110 -16.10 7.18 4.22
N GLU A 111 -16.24 5.89 4.49
CA GLU A 111 -15.56 5.20 5.59
C GLU A 111 -14.05 5.11 5.31
N ARG A 112 -13.65 4.78 4.07
CA ARG A 112 -12.21 4.80 3.68
C ARG A 112 -11.60 6.18 3.83
N ASN A 113 -12.35 7.20 3.43
CA ASN A 113 -11.93 8.59 3.56
C ASN A 113 -11.82 9.00 5.03
N PHE A 114 -12.77 8.60 5.87
CA PHE A 114 -12.69 8.81 7.31
C PHE A 114 -11.49 8.11 7.94
N ASP A 115 -11.26 6.83 7.63
CA ASP A 115 -10.11 6.06 8.11
C ASP A 115 -8.80 6.78 7.77
N ARG A 116 -8.65 7.25 6.53
CA ARG A 116 -7.44 7.96 6.07
C ARG A 116 -7.22 9.28 6.81
N ARG A 117 -8.28 10.10 6.93
CA ARG A 117 -8.23 11.37 7.65
C ARG A 117 -7.90 11.16 9.12
N SER A 118 -8.51 10.15 9.76
CA SER A 118 -8.26 9.83 11.16
C SER A 118 -6.84 9.29 11.39
N GLU A 119 -6.31 8.49 10.46
CA GLU A 119 -4.91 8.04 10.47
C GLU A 119 -3.95 9.24 10.39
N PHE A 120 -4.16 10.14 9.42
CA PHE A 120 -3.35 11.35 9.27
C PHE A 120 -3.38 12.24 10.52
N ALA A 121 -4.57 12.49 11.08
CA ALA A 121 -4.73 13.27 12.31
C ALA A 121 -4.03 12.60 13.51
N THR A 122 -4.09 11.28 13.60
CA THR A 122 -3.43 10.51 14.67
C THR A 122 -1.91 10.62 14.58
N TYR A 123 -1.32 10.50 13.39
CA TYR A 123 0.12 10.72 13.22
C TYR A 123 0.55 12.10 13.71
N ARG A 124 -0.19 13.14 13.34
CA ARG A 124 0.09 14.52 13.79
C ARG A 124 0.03 14.65 15.30
N PHE A 125 -1.01 14.09 15.93
CA PHE A 125 -1.12 14.08 17.39
C PHE A 125 0.06 13.35 18.06
N LEU A 126 0.48 12.20 17.52
CA LEU A 126 1.61 11.44 18.07
C LEU A 126 2.94 12.20 17.97
N VAL A 127 3.17 12.92 16.88
CA VAL A 127 4.33 13.82 16.74
C VAL A 127 4.28 14.93 17.80
N GLU A 128 3.13 15.56 18.00
CA GLU A 128 2.93 16.58 19.05
C GLU A 128 3.15 16.03 20.46
N ALA A 129 2.83 14.76 20.69
CA ALA A 129 3.08 14.03 21.92
C ALA A 129 4.53 13.52 22.08
N ALA A 130 5.45 13.92 21.19
CA ALA A 130 6.86 13.51 21.17
C ALA A 130 7.06 11.98 21.06
N VAL A 131 6.10 11.25 20.48
CA VAL A 131 6.26 9.84 20.15
C VAL A 131 7.09 9.73 18.87
N PRO A 132 8.12 8.85 18.81
CA PRO A 132 8.95 8.69 17.62
C PRO A 132 8.19 7.94 16.52
N VAL A 133 7.34 8.67 15.79
CA VAL A 133 6.60 8.18 14.63
C VAL A 133 7.08 8.90 13.36
N PRO A 134 6.90 8.29 12.17
CA PRO A 134 7.09 8.97 10.90
C PRO A 134 6.27 10.27 10.82
N HIS A 135 6.86 11.32 10.25
CA HIS A 135 6.10 12.52 9.90
C HIS A 135 5.13 12.24 8.75
N VAL A 136 3.93 12.82 8.81
CA VAL A 136 2.99 12.86 7.68
C VAL A 136 3.03 14.23 7.03
N TYR A 137 3.02 14.26 5.70
CA TYR A 137 3.20 15.49 4.92
C TYR A 137 1.91 15.96 4.27
N ASP A 138 1.10 15.02 3.77
CA ASP A 138 -0.15 15.32 3.08
C ASP A 138 -1.06 14.09 3.01
N TYR A 139 -2.33 14.31 2.71
CA TYR A 139 -3.27 13.25 2.34
C TYR A 139 -4.27 13.78 1.32
N ALA A 140 -4.89 12.88 0.57
CA ALA A 140 -6.03 13.20 -0.27
C ALA A 140 -7.08 12.10 -0.21
N ASP A 141 -8.34 12.50 -0.42
CA ASP A 141 -9.46 11.59 -0.41
C ASP A 141 -9.67 10.88 -1.74
N ASP A 142 -10.29 9.70 -1.67
CA ASP A 142 -10.88 9.07 -2.85
C ASP A 142 -12.00 9.98 -3.37
N GLU A 143 -12.07 10.16 -4.70
CA GLU A 143 -13.12 10.92 -5.38
C GLU A 143 -13.17 12.43 -5.06
N ASP A 144 -12.18 12.98 -4.36
CA ASP A 144 -12.04 14.42 -4.19
C ASP A 144 -11.73 15.08 -5.54
N PRO A 145 -12.57 15.99 -6.06
CA PRO A 145 -12.33 16.64 -7.35
C PRO A 145 -11.03 17.48 -7.40
N SER A 146 -10.48 17.86 -6.24
CA SER A 146 -9.21 18.56 -6.15
C SER A 146 -7.99 17.63 -6.14
N ASN A 147 -8.21 16.33 -5.94
CA ASN A 147 -7.16 15.32 -5.95
C ASN A 147 -6.79 14.90 -7.38
N ALA A 148 -5.83 15.64 -7.95
CA ALA A 148 -5.30 15.35 -9.29
C ALA A 148 -4.56 14.00 -9.41
N VAL A 149 -4.23 13.32 -8.30
CA VAL A 149 -3.54 12.01 -8.32
C VAL A 149 -4.49 10.88 -8.74
N GLY A 150 -5.82 11.10 -8.66
CA GLY A 150 -6.85 10.15 -9.09
C GLY A 150 -7.28 9.13 -8.04
N VAL A 151 -6.46 8.88 -7.02
CA VAL A 151 -6.77 7.97 -5.90
C VAL A 151 -6.38 8.58 -4.56
N GLY A 152 -7.05 8.16 -3.48
CA GLY A 152 -6.73 8.62 -2.14
C GLY A 152 -5.36 8.10 -1.67
N TYR A 153 -4.61 8.96 -0.97
CA TYR A 153 -3.25 8.65 -0.50
C TYR A 153 -2.92 9.30 0.84
N ILE A 154 -1.88 8.79 1.50
CA ILE A 154 -1.14 9.48 2.56
C ILE A 154 0.33 9.55 2.16
N LEU A 155 0.94 10.73 2.29
CA LEU A 155 2.39 10.91 2.17
C LEU A 155 3.01 10.90 3.56
N VAL A 156 3.93 9.97 3.77
CA VAL A 156 4.57 9.75 5.08
C VAL A 156 6.08 9.63 4.91
N GLU A 157 6.82 9.97 5.95
CA GLU A 157 8.27 9.83 5.99
C GLU A 157 8.70 8.37 5.87
N MET A 158 9.69 8.10 5.01
CA MET A 158 10.39 6.83 5.02
C MET A 158 11.45 6.87 6.12
N LEU A 159 11.25 6.08 7.19
CA LEU A 159 12.22 5.97 8.27
C LEU A 159 13.45 5.18 7.81
N PRO A 160 14.67 5.64 8.12
CA PRO A 160 15.87 4.86 7.89
C PRO A 160 15.91 3.67 8.85
N GLY A 161 16.48 2.56 8.39
CA GLY A 161 16.73 1.39 9.22
C GLY A 161 16.36 0.08 8.55
N LYS A 162 16.28 -0.97 9.38
CA LYS A 162 15.87 -2.31 8.96
C LYS A 162 14.76 -2.79 9.91
N PRO A 163 13.74 -3.49 9.40
CA PRO A 163 12.78 -4.16 10.26
C PRO A 163 13.50 -5.09 11.25
N LEU A 164 12.99 -5.16 12.48
CA LEU A 164 13.52 -6.06 13.49
C LEU A 164 13.32 -7.52 13.06
N ALA A 165 14.41 -8.26 12.90
CA ALA A 165 14.39 -9.69 12.66
C ALA A 165 14.22 -10.42 14.01
N TRP A 166 12.98 -10.60 14.46
CA TRP A 166 12.68 -11.20 15.77
C TRP A 166 13.38 -12.54 16.02
N HIS A 167 13.57 -13.36 14.98
CA HIS A 167 14.25 -14.66 15.08
C HIS A 167 15.77 -14.55 15.31
N GLU A 168 16.36 -13.37 15.13
CA GLU A 168 17.77 -13.07 15.36
C GLU A 168 17.98 -12.26 16.65
N ALA A 169 16.89 -11.81 17.30
CA ALA A 169 16.95 -10.88 18.42
C ALA A 169 17.61 -11.46 19.69
N ASP A 170 17.60 -12.79 19.85
CA ASP A 170 18.18 -13.47 21.02
C ASP A 170 19.67 -13.86 20.83
N GLN A 171 20.27 -13.53 19.67
CA GLN A 171 21.66 -13.92 19.35
C GLN A 171 22.70 -12.81 19.61
N ALA A 172 22.31 -11.74 20.31
CA ALA A 172 23.15 -10.58 20.61
C ALA A 172 23.67 -10.58 22.06
#